data_AF-A0A068Y4Y0-F1
#
_entry.id   AF-A0A068Y4Y0-F1
#
_cell.length_a   1.000
_cell.length_b   1.000
_cell.length_c   1.000
_cell.angle_alpha   90.00
_cell.angle_beta   90.00
_cell.angle_gamma   90.00
#
_symmetry.space_group_name_H-M   'P 1'
#
loop_
_entity.id
_entity.type
_entity.pdbx_description
1 polymer ?
#
loop_
_entity_poly.entity_id
_entity_poly.type
_entity_poly.pdbx_seq_one_letter_code
_entity_poly.pdbx_strand_id
1 'polypeptide(L)'
;MAEWFHSTCGHTKMALNSSANTHPSKFIESLTYESKLLKSGNGTALENSMMNLANSDRRLLEMRKKFRSEIAESKKKREDLAVRQEDLRYQMKRFEGFIRDNEAKRVRAVKKYLTERQIIEEKTREGVELRVEFGKAKIAYENMRRKVEEYKKYESYLLDVIDLLPPDYIKIADNVLVGLIMRYNTLYGTYQSLLAEMNTKSKNIREAHTHLQALREEHASRILTLNSKLADLYKERAANNEQLQQLVQKFDQGHKDLRKQLELFGTVIRSVENLVDKCGWPYTTAVEENETLCTKLVRITEYIVTVRMILAAINANSGKAERKQPPKNSGTTPE
;
A
#
# COMPACT_ATOMS: atom_id res chain seq x y z
N MET A 1 4.64 -55.16 -11.91
CA MET A 1 3.63 -55.51 -12.93
C MET A 1 4.31 -56.44 -13.92
N ALA A 2 3.86 -57.69 -13.96
CA ALA A 2 4.33 -58.70 -14.90
C ALA A 2 3.17 -59.00 -15.85
N GLU A 3 3.45 -59.18 -17.14
CA GLU A 3 2.52 -59.86 -18.05
C GLU A 3 3.26 -61.01 -18.73
N TRP A 4 2.71 -62.20 -18.52
CA TRP A 4 3.11 -63.49 -19.07
C TRP A 4 1.90 -64.04 -19.81
N PHE A 5 2.06 -64.45 -21.07
CA PHE A 5 1.22 -65.41 -21.79
C PHE A 5 2.13 -65.98 -22.92
N HIS A 6 2.47 -67.28 -23.00
CA HIS A 6 1.63 -68.41 -23.44
C HIS A 6 0.79 -68.05 -24.70
N SER A 7 0.74 -68.82 -25.79
CA SER A 7 1.17 -70.20 -26.09
C SER A 7 1.73 -70.25 -27.54
N THR A 8 1.86 -71.33 -28.32
CA THR A 8 1.36 -72.72 -28.26
C THR A 8 2.36 -73.67 -28.95
N CYS A 9 2.25 -74.98 -28.70
CA CYS A 9 2.94 -76.03 -29.46
C CYS A 9 2.14 -76.43 -30.72
N GLY A 10 2.82 -76.85 -31.78
CA GLY A 10 2.22 -77.41 -33.00
C GLY A 10 3.03 -78.61 -33.51
N HIS A 11 2.54 -79.82 -33.26
CA HIS A 11 3.13 -81.08 -33.73
C HIS A 11 2.73 -81.39 -35.17
N THR A 12 3.68 -81.82 -36.01
CA THR A 12 3.38 -82.68 -37.17
C THR A 12 4.46 -83.75 -37.35
N LYS A 13 4.12 -85.00 -36.98
CA LYS A 13 4.81 -86.23 -37.43
C LYS A 13 4.16 -86.71 -38.74
N MET A 14 4.69 -87.83 -39.28
CA MET A 14 4.32 -88.52 -40.52
C MET A 14 5.15 -88.05 -41.73
N ALA A 15 5.67 -88.90 -42.62
CA ALA A 15 5.59 -90.38 -42.66
C ALA A 15 6.93 -90.99 -43.11
N LEU A 16 7.17 -92.24 -42.68
CA LEU A 16 8.08 -93.14 -43.37
C LEU A 16 7.58 -93.32 -44.81
N ASN A 17 8.49 -93.48 -45.78
CA ASN A 17 8.19 -94.38 -46.87
C ASN A 17 9.40 -95.17 -47.32
N SER A 18 9.17 -96.47 -47.52
CA SER A 18 10.16 -97.46 -47.93
C SER A 18 10.10 -97.64 -49.44
N SER A 19 11.24 -97.88 -50.08
CA SER A 19 11.27 -98.74 -51.26
C SER A 19 12.66 -99.35 -51.43
N ALA A 20 12.72 -100.68 -51.38
CA ALA A 20 13.90 -101.46 -51.70
C ALA A 20 13.93 -101.81 -53.20
N ASN A 21 15.14 -102.00 -53.72
CA ASN A 21 15.52 -102.80 -54.90
C ASN A 21 17.05 -102.66 -54.96
N THR A 22 17.89 -103.58 -54.48
CA THR A 22 17.92 -105.04 -54.70
C THR A 22 17.68 -105.42 -56.16
N HIS A 23 18.78 -105.63 -56.91
CA HIS A 23 19.05 -106.94 -57.52
C HIS A 23 20.53 -107.05 -57.99
N PRO A 24 21.29 -108.03 -57.48
CA PRO A 24 22.55 -108.47 -58.07
C PRO A 24 22.39 -109.77 -58.88
N SER A 25 23.11 -109.90 -60.00
CA SER A 25 23.37 -111.16 -60.73
C SER A 25 24.57 -110.91 -61.66
N LYS A 26 25.75 -111.55 -61.62
CA LYS A 26 26.25 -112.94 -61.43
C LYS A 26 25.98 -113.92 -62.58
N PHE A 27 27.08 -114.33 -63.23
CA PHE A 27 27.31 -115.66 -63.86
C PHE A 27 26.55 -115.90 -65.19
N ILE A 28 27.02 -116.66 -66.21
CA ILE A 28 28.18 -117.57 -66.39
C ILE A 28 28.74 -117.52 -67.84
N GLU A 29 29.89 -118.18 -68.06
CA GLU A 29 30.34 -118.92 -69.27
C GLU A 29 30.63 -118.14 -70.58
N SER A 30 31.80 -118.28 -71.23
CA SER A 30 32.65 -119.46 -71.55
C SER A 30 32.02 -120.42 -72.56
N LEU A 31 32.41 -120.28 -73.83
CA LEU A 31 32.41 -121.39 -74.78
C LEU A 31 33.49 -121.18 -75.85
N THR A 32 34.58 -121.93 -75.73
CA THR A 32 35.54 -122.22 -76.79
C THR A 32 34.99 -123.37 -77.66
N TYR A 33 35.00 -123.26 -79.00
CA TYR A 33 35.10 -124.49 -79.81
C TYR A 33 35.72 -124.31 -81.21
N GLU A 34 36.57 -125.28 -81.51
CA GLU A 34 37.20 -125.75 -82.75
C GLU A 34 37.28 -124.91 -84.04
N SER A 35 38.55 -124.71 -84.40
CA SER A 35 39.10 -124.98 -85.73
C SER A 35 38.83 -126.41 -86.25
N LYS A 36 38.39 -126.57 -87.51
CA LYS A 36 38.65 -127.76 -88.34
C LYS A 36 39.10 -127.35 -89.74
N LEU A 37 40.21 -127.93 -90.19
CA LEU A 37 40.82 -127.68 -91.51
C LEU A 37 39.98 -128.30 -92.63
N LEU A 38 40.01 -127.69 -93.81
CA LEU A 38 40.09 -128.46 -95.05
C LEU A 38 40.91 -127.77 -96.15
N LYS A 39 41.88 -128.56 -96.64
CA LYS A 39 42.86 -128.35 -97.70
C LYS A 39 42.32 -127.63 -98.95
N SER A 40 43.13 -126.74 -99.56
CA SER A 40 43.80 -127.00 -100.86
C SER A 40 44.49 -125.74 -101.41
N GLY A 41 45.69 -125.91 -101.99
CA GLY A 41 46.21 -125.13 -103.12
C GLY A 41 46.54 -123.63 -102.93
N ASN A 42 47.76 -123.25 -103.31
CA ASN A 42 48.19 -121.88 -103.64
C ASN A 42 48.33 -120.90 -102.44
N GLY A 43 49.38 -121.10 -101.63
CA GLY A 43 49.81 -120.14 -100.62
C GLY A 43 50.33 -118.81 -101.21
N THR A 44 50.62 -117.85 -100.32
CA THR A 44 51.13 -116.47 -100.55
C THR A 44 50.14 -115.32 -100.83
N ALA A 45 48.90 -115.57 -101.26
CA ALA A 45 47.93 -114.47 -101.51
C ALA A 45 46.83 -114.35 -100.44
N LEU A 46 46.11 -115.45 -100.15
CA LEU A 46 45.01 -115.46 -99.18
C LEU A 46 45.52 -115.17 -97.76
N GLU A 47 46.71 -115.70 -97.45
CA GLU A 47 47.43 -115.53 -96.20
C GLU A 47 47.72 -114.05 -95.90
N ASN A 48 48.15 -113.28 -96.90
CA ASN A 48 48.34 -111.83 -96.78
C ASN A 48 47.03 -111.08 -96.56
N SER A 49 45.92 -111.48 -97.19
CA SER A 49 44.61 -110.85 -96.99
C SER A 49 44.03 -111.14 -95.60
N MET A 50 44.15 -112.39 -95.13
CA MET A 50 43.77 -112.77 -93.76
C MET A 50 44.66 -112.10 -92.71
N MET A 51 45.97 -111.99 -92.96
CA MET A 51 46.92 -111.25 -92.10
C MET A 51 46.56 -109.76 -92.07
N ASN A 52 46.17 -109.16 -93.20
CA ASN A 52 45.74 -107.76 -93.27
C ASN A 52 44.40 -107.52 -92.55
N LEU A 53 43.42 -108.40 -92.71
CA LEU A 53 42.13 -108.30 -92.01
C LEU A 53 42.34 -108.47 -90.49
N ALA A 54 43.10 -109.48 -90.07
CA ALA A 54 43.47 -109.68 -88.67
C ALA A 54 44.29 -108.49 -88.11
N ASN A 55 45.16 -107.87 -88.91
CA ASN A 55 45.87 -106.65 -88.52
C ASN A 55 44.93 -105.44 -88.41
N SER A 56 43.94 -105.29 -89.30
CA SER A 56 42.94 -104.23 -89.18
C SER A 56 42.01 -104.44 -87.99
N ASP A 57 41.58 -105.67 -87.72
CA ASP A 57 40.76 -106.01 -86.55
C ASP A 57 41.55 -105.85 -85.25
N ARG A 58 42.83 -106.24 -85.22
CA ARG A 58 43.73 -105.95 -84.10
C ARG A 58 43.86 -104.45 -83.86
N ARG A 59 44.07 -103.66 -84.94
CA ARG A 59 44.17 -102.19 -84.87
C ARG A 59 42.85 -101.54 -84.42
N LEU A 60 41.70 -102.04 -84.87
CA LEU A 60 40.38 -101.58 -84.42
C LEU A 60 40.11 -101.96 -82.96
N LEU A 61 40.52 -103.15 -82.52
CA LEU A 61 40.40 -103.60 -81.14
C LEU A 61 41.30 -102.77 -80.21
N GLU A 62 42.53 -102.46 -80.65
CA GLU A 62 43.46 -101.54 -79.97
C GLU A 62 42.91 -100.12 -79.91
N MET A 63 42.41 -99.56 -81.00
CA MET A 63 41.76 -98.23 -81.00
C MET A 63 40.52 -98.20 -80.10
N ARG A 64 39.68 -99.26 -80.12
CA ARG A 64 38.51 -99.36 -79.22
C ARG A 64 38.93 -99.56 -77.76
N LYS A 65 40.08 -100.19 -77.47
CA LYS A 65 40.69 -100.23 -76.12
C LYS A 65 41.20 -98.84 -75.71
N LYS A 66 41.92 -98.12 -76.58
CA LYS A 66 42.40 -96.74 -76.35
C LYS A 66 41.24 -95.77 -76.07
N PHE A 67 40.24 -95.70 -76.95
CA PHE A 67 39.06 -94.87 -76.73
C PHE A 67 38.30 -95.22 -75.45
N ARG A 68 38.15 -96.50 -75.09
CA ARG A 68 37.55 -96.87 -73.79
C ARG A 68 38.40 -96.40 -72.61
N SER A 69 39.72 -96.46 -72.71
CA SER A 69 40.64 -95.93 -71.70
C SER A 69 40.52 -94.41 -71.58
N GLU A 70 40.53 -93.69 -72.69
CA GLU A 70 40.37 -92.22 -72.75
C GLU A 70 39.00 -91.77 -72.24
N ILE A 71 37.92 -92.49 -72.57
CA ILE A 71 36.57 -92.22 -72.04
C ILE A 71 36.52 -92.48 -70.53
N ALA A 72 37.13 -93.56 -70.04
CA ALA A 72 37.20 -93.85 -68.61
C ALA A 72 38.04 -92.79 -67.86
N GLU A 73 39.16 -92.35 -68.42
CA GLU A 73 40.01 -91.30 -67.85
C GLU A 73 39.31 -89.93 -67.89
N SER A 74 38.62 -89.60 -68.99
CA SER A 74 37.81 -88.39 -69.12
C SER A 74 36.61 -88.39 -68.15
N LYS A 75 35.98 -89.55 -67.94
CA LYS A 75 34.93 -89.73 -66.94
C LYS A 75 35.48 -89.52 -65.53
N LYS A 76 36.58 -90.18 -65.18
CA LYS A 76 37.26 -89.99 -63.89
C LYS A 76 37.66 -88.53 -63.67
N LYS A 77 38.24 -87.86 -64.67
CA LYS A 77 38.59 -86.43 -64.60
C LYS A 77 37.35 -85.53 -64.38
N ARG A 78 36.18 -85.87 -64.93
CA ARG A 78 34.93 -85.15 -64.64
C ARG A 78 34.42 -85.42 -63.23
N GLU A 79 34.53 -86.65 -62.74
CA GLU A 79 34.15 -87.03 -61.37
C GLU A 79 35.06 -86.34 -60.33
N ASP A 80 36.38 -86.41 -60.50
CA ASP A 80 37.38 -85.72 -59.68
C ASP A 80 37.15 -84.19 -59.66
N LEU A 81 36.79 -83.60 -60.81
CA LEU A 81 36.50 -82.17 -60.93
C LEU A 81 35.15 -81.79 -60.29
N ALA A 82 34.14 -82.65 -60.38
CA ALA A 82 32.85 -82.44 -59.70
C ALA A 82 33.03 -82.47 -58.17
N VAL A 83 33.73 -83.47 -57.63
CA VAL A 83 34.07 -83.55 -56.20
C VAL A 83 34.83 -82.31 -55.74
N ARG A 84 35.81 -81.83 -56.54
CA ARG A 84 36.56 -80.61 -56.22
C ARG A 84 35.70 -79.35 -56.27
N GLN A 85 34.70 -79.28 -57.15
CA GLN A 85 33.73 -78.18 -57.17
C GLN A 85 32.80 -78.21 -55.96
N GLU A 86 32.40 -79.39 -55.49
CA GLU A 86 31.58 -79.54 -54.28
C GLU A 86 32.35 -79.17 -53.00
N ASP A 87 33.62 -79.59 -52.88
CA ASP A 87 34.50 -79.18 -51.77
C ASP A 87 34.71 -77.65 -51.76
N LEU A 88 34.99 -77.04 -52.92
CA LEU A 88 35.09 -75.56 -53.02
C LEU A 88 33.78 -74.86 -52.62
N ARG A 89 32.61 -75.40 -53.01
CA ARG A 89 31.30 -74.87 -52.59
C ARG A 89 31.09 -75.02 -51.07
N TYR A 90 31.49 -76.15 -50.49
CA TYR A 90 31.42 -76.40 -49.05
C TYR A 90 32.34 -75.43 -48.27
N GLN A 91 33.57 -75.26 -48.73
CA GLN A 91 34.53 -74.31 -48.15
C GLN A 91 34.01 -72.86 -48.26
N MET A 92 33.48 -72.45 -49.41
CA MET A 92 32.87 -71.12 -49.59
C MET A 92 31.72 -70.90 -48.60
N LYS A 93 30.78 -71.84 -48.49
CA LYS A 93 29.67 -71.77 -47.52
C LYS A 93 30.17 -71.70 -46.06
N ARG A 94 31.28 -72.38 -45.74
CA ARG A 94 31.93 -72.32 -44.43
C ARG A 94 32.58 -70.96 -44.18
N PHE A 95 33.26 -70.38 -45.17
CA PHE A 95 33.81 -69.02 -45.08
C PHE A 95 32.72 -67.95 -44.95
N GLU A 96 31.64 -68.03 -45.72
CA GLU A 96 30.45 -67.17 -45.56
C GLU A 96 29.80 -67.31 -44.17
N GLY A 97 29.81 -68.52 -43.60
CA GLY A 97 29.44 -68.76 -42.20
C GLY A 97 30.35 -68.00 -41.23
N PHE A 98 31.67 -68.20 -41.34
CA PHE A 98 32.65 -67.52 -40.49
C PHE A 98 32.62 -65.99 -40.61
N ILE A 99 32.44 -65.44 -41.82
CA ILE A 99 32.33 -63.99 -42.05
C ILE A 99 31.07 -63.44 -41.37
N ARG A 100 29.92 -64.09 -41.53
CA ARG A 100 28.67 -63.68 -40.84
C ARG A 100 28.78 -63.79 -39.32
N ASP A 101 29.38 -64.86 -38.81
CA ASP A 101 29.58 -65.03 -37.36
C ASP A 101 30.58 -64.01 -36.79
N ASN A 102 31.64 -63.67 -37.53
CA ASN A 102 32.60 -62.65 -37.14
C ASN A 102 31.95 -61.26 -37.14
N GLU A 103 31.21 -60.91 -38.20
CA GLU A 103 30.47 -59.65 -38.27
C GLU A 103 29.40 -59.56 -37.19
N ALA A 104 28.65 -60.64 -36.92
CA ALA A 104 27.70 -60.70 -35.81
C ALA A 104 28.37 -60.60 -34.43
N LYS A 105 29.65 -61.02 -34.28
CA LYS A 105 30.44 -60.76 -33.06
C LYS A 105 30.89 -59.30 -33.00
N ARG A 106 31.37 -58.72 -34.11
CA ARG A 106 31.79 -57.32 -34.22
C ARG A 106 30.63 -56.36 -33.89
N VAL A 107 29.48 -56.55 -34.54
CA VAL A 107 28.26 -55.75 -34.29
C VAL A 107 27.78 -55.89 -32.84
N ARG A 108 27.80 -57.10 -32.26
CA ARG A 108 27.44 -57.28 -30.83
C ARG A 108 28.43 -56.59 -29.89
N ALA A 109 29.73 -56.67 -30.15
CA ALA A 109 30.76 -56.01 -29.35
C ALA A 109 30.64 -54.48 -29.43
N VAL A 110 30.46 -53.93 -30.64
CA VAL A 110 30.25 -52.48 -30.84
C VAL A 110 28.95 -52.02 -30.16
N LYS A 111 27.83 -52.74 -30.34
CA LYS A 111 26.57 -52.40 -29.68
C LYS A 111 26.71 -52.41 -28.15
N LYS A 112 27.34 -53.44 -27.59
CA LYS A 112 27.61 -53.54 -26.14
C LYS A 112 28.44 -52.36 -25.64
N TYR A 113 29.56 -52.06 -26.31
CA TYR A 113 30.42 -50.91 -25.98
C TYR A 113 29.66 -49.57 -26.01
N LEU A 114 28.84 -49.34 -27.04
CA LEU A 114 28.04 -48.12 -27.14
C LEU A 114 26.99 -48.01 -26.01
N THR A 115 26.31 -49.11 -25.68
CA THR A 115 25.36 -49.11 -24.55
C THR A 115 26.04 -48.92 -23.20
N GLU A 116 27.18 -49.56 -22.96
CA GLU A 116 27.95 -49.40 -21.72
C GLU A 116 28.48 -47.97 -21.59
N ARG A 117 28.99 -47.37 -22.68
CA ARG A 117 29.42 -45.97 -22.70
C ARG A 117 28.28 -45.02 -22.38
N GLN A 118 27.09 -45.21 -22.97
CA GLN A 118 25.91 -44.38 -22.68
C GLN A 118 25.49 -44.48 -21.20
N ILE A 119 25.48 -45.68 -20.63
CA ILE A 119 25.16 -45.89 -19.21
C ILE A 119 26.19 -45.20 -18.31
N ILE A 120 27.49 -45.27 -18.64
CA ILE A 120 28.55 -44.56 -17.89
C ILE A 120 28.38 -43.05 -17.99
N GLU A 121 28.07 -42.51 -19.18
CA GLU A 121 27.85 -41.08 -19.39
C GLU A 121 26.64 -40.56 -18.61
N GLU A 122 25.52 -41.30 -18.63
CA GLU A 122 24.33 -40.98 -17.83
C GLU A 122 24.60 -41.06 -16.32
N LYS A 123 25.24 -42.13 -15.84
CA LYS A 123 25.54 -42.31 -14.41
C LYS A 123 26.58 -41.33 -13.88
N THR A 124 27.54 -40.89 -14.71
CA THR A 124 28.48 -39.83 -14.32
C THR A 124 27.78 -38.47 -14.25
N ARG A 125 26.86 -38.15 -15.17
CA ARG A 125 26.01 -36.94 -15.12
C ARG A 125 25.14 -36.93 -13.86
N GLU A 126 24.33 -37.98 -13.64
CA GLU A 126 23.52 -38.13 -12.41
C GLU A 126 24.39 -37.97 -11.16
N GLY A 127 25.57 -38.59 -11.13
CA GLY A 127 26.50 -38.49 -10.01
C GLY A 127 27.02 -37.06 -9.76
N VAL A 128 27.19 -36.24 -10.81
CA VAL A 128 27.52 -34.81 -10.66
C VAL A 128 26.32 -34.04 -10.10
N GLU A 129 25.13 -34.24 -10.65
CA GLU A 129 23.89 -33.58 -10.21
C GLU A 129 23.59 -33.87 -8.73
N LEU A 130 23.63 -35.15 -8.32
CA LEU A 130 23.44 -35.54 -6.92
C LEU A 130 24.49 -34.94 -5.98
N ARG A 131 25.76 -34.81 -6.41
CA ARG A 131 26.80 -34.15 -5.61
C ARG A 131 26.53 -32.65 -5.44
N VAL A 132 26.01 -31.98 -6.46
CA VAL A 132 25.63 -30.56 -6.39
C VAL A 132 24.46 -30.37 -5.43
N GLU A 133 23.39 -31.16 -5.53
CA GLU A 133 22.23 -31.07 -4.63
C GLU A 133 22.60 -31.44 -3.19
N PHE A 134 23.43 -32.47 -2.98
CA PHE A 134 23.96 -32.79 -1.66
C PHE A 134 24.79 -31.64 -1.07
N GLY A 135 25.61 -30.97 -1.89
CA GLY A 135 26.36 -29.78 -1.48
C GLY A 135 25.45 -28.64 -1.03
N LYS A 136 24.39 -28.32 -1.81
CA LYS A 136 23.37 -27.32 -1.44
C LYS A 136 22.67 -27.69 -0.13
N ALA A 137 22.21 -28.93 -0.01
CA ALA A 137 21.52 -29.43 1.19
C ALA A 137 22.43 -29.37 2.43
N LYS A 138 23.71 -29.73 2.30
CA LYS A 138 24.69 -29.63 3.39
C LYS A 138 24.91 -28.18 3.83
N ILE A 139 25.08 -27.24 2.90
CA ILE A 139 25.22 -25.80 3.23
C ILE A 139 23.96 -25.27 3.92
N ALA A 140 22.77 -25.64 3.43
CA ALA A 140 21.51 -25.28 4.06
C ALA A 140 21.41 -25.84 5.50
N TYR A 141 21.75 -27.11 5.70
CA TYR A 141 21.79 -27.75 7.01
C TYR A 141 22.77 -27.06 7.97
N GLU A 142 24.01 -26.79 7.55
CA GLU A 142 25.01 -26.09 8.38
C GLU A 142 24.57 -24.68 8.76
N ASN A 143 23.90 -23.96 7.84
CA ASN A 143 23.33 -22.65 8.11
C ASN A 143 22.16 -22.72 9.11
N MET A 144 21.27 -23.70 9.00
CA MET A 144 20.17 -23.88 9.96
C MET A 144 20.68 -24.35 11.33
N ARG A 145 21.67 -25.25 11.37
CA ARG A 145 22.34 -25.66 12.61
C ARG A 145 22.96 -24.46 13.33
N ARG A 146 23.70 -23.61 12.60
CA ARG A 146 24.31 -22.39 13.18
C ARG A 146 23.25 -21.43 13.74
N LYS A 147 22.11 -21.28 13.05
CA LYS A 147 20.97 -20.49 13.55
C LYS A 147 20.35 -21.09 14.82
N VAL A 148 20.17 -22.41 14.89
CA VAL A 148 19.68 -23.09 16.10
C VAL A 148 20.65 -22.87 17.27
N GLU A 149 21.95 -23.04 17.05
CA GLU A 149 22.99 -22.78 18.06
C GLU A 149 23.01 -21.30 18.50
N GLU A 150 22.82 -20.36 17.57
CA GLU A 150 22.71 -18.93 17.88
C GLU A 150 21.44 -18.59 18.67
N TYR A 151 20.29 -19.16 18.31
CA TYR A 151 19.01 -18.86 18.94
C TYR A 151 18.80 -19.59 20.28
N LYS A 152 19.53 -20.67 20.54
CA LYS A 152 19.47 -21.44 21.80
C LYS A 152 19.67 -20.57 23.05
N LYS A 153 20.50 -19.52 22.97
CA LYS A 153 20.69 -18.57 24.09
C LYS A 153 19.40 -17.82 24.46
N TYR A 154 18.54 -17.52 23.50
CA TYR A 154 17.24 -16.88 23.74
C TYR A 154 16.20 -17.89 24.21
N GLU A 155 16.25 -19.14 23.72
CA GLU A 155 15.43 -20.23 24.24
C GLU A 155 15.71 -20.46 25.73
N SER A 156 16.98 -20.60 26.13
CA SER A 156 17.38 -20.70 27.54
C SER A 156 16.89 -19.50 28.36
N TYR A 157 17.15 -18.27 27.91
CA TYR A 157 16.65 -17.07 28.61
C TYR A 157 15.12 -17.04 28.76
N LEU A 158 14.38 -17.44 27.74
CA LEU A 158 12.91 -17.48 27.80
C LEU A 158 12.40 -18.60 28.72
N LEU A 159 13.13 -19.70 28.87
CA LEU A 159 12.86 -20.73 29.89
C LEU A 159 13.17 -20.21 31.30
N ASP A 160 14.31 -19.53 31.52
CA ASP A 160 14.64 -18.88 32.79
C ASP A 160 13.54 -17.85 33.19
N VAL A 161 12.98 -17.13 32.21
CA VAL A 161 11.84 -16.23 32.43
C VAL A 161 10.57 -17.00 32.79
N ILE A 162 10.32 -18.18 32.21
CA ILE A 162 9.18 -19.03 32.56
C ILE A 162 9.28 -19.53 34.01
N ASP A 163 10.47 -19.93 34.46
CA ASP A 163 10.70 -20.40 35.83
C ASP A 163 10.49 -19.30 36.89
N LEU A 164 10.60 -18.03 36.50
CA LEU A 164 10.29 -16.87 37.35
C LEU A 164 8.79 -16.50 37.37
N LEU A 165 7.97 -17.08 36.48
CA LEU A 165 6.53 -16.78 36.41
C LEU A 165 5.74 -17.66 37.41
N PRO A 166 4.60 -17.15 37.93
CA PRO A 166 3.74 -17.95 38.79
C PRO A 166 3.25 -19.24 38.09
N PRO A 167 2.98 -20.32 38.85
CA PRO A 167 2.32 -21.51 38.32
C PRO A 167 1.02 -21.15 37.57
N ASP A 168 0.76 -21.88 36.48
CA ASP A 168 -0.39 -21.66 35.59
C ASP A 168 -0.54 -20.24 35.00
N TYR A 169 0.53 -19.44 34.93
CA TYR A 169 0.49 -18.11 34.31
C TYR A 169 0.31 -18.16 32.78
N ILE A 170 0.67 -19.26 32.13
CA ILE A 170 0.50 -19.50 30.69
C ILE A 170 -0.36 -20.76 30.51
N LYS A 171 -1.67 -20.60 30.32
CA LYS A 171 -2.64 -21.71 30.42
C LYS A 171 -2.94 -22.48 29.13
N ILE A 172 -2.52 -21.99 27.95
CA ILE A 172 -3.15 -22.38 26.67
C ILE A 172 -2.16 -22.41 25.49
N ALA A 173 -1.14 -23.26 25.54
CA ALA A 173 -0.33 -23.59 24.36
C ALA A 173 0.35 -24.96 24.52
N ASP A 174 0.41 -25.73 23.43
CA ASP A 174 1.18 -26.99 23.35
C ASP A 174 2.69 -26.77 23.61
N ASN A 175 3.14 -25.53 23.50
CA ASN A 175 4.49 -25.07 23.86
C ASN A 175 4.40 -23.79 24.70
N VAL A 176 4.88 -23.85 25.94
CA VAL A 176 4.85 -22.74 26.92
C VAL A 176 5.56 -21.49 26.39
N LEU A 177 6.63 -21.65 25.60
CA LEU A 177 7.38 -20.56 24.98
C LEU A 177 6.52 -19.77 23.98
N VAL A 178 5.73 -20.47 23.18
CA VAL A 178 4.79 -19.85 22.22
C VAL A 178 3.69 -19.11 22.98
N GLY A 179 3.18 -19.69 24.07
CA GLY A 179 2.22 -19.02 24.95
C GLY A 179 2.77 -17.73 25.58
N LEU A 180 4.04 -17.73 26.01
CA LEU A 180 4.73 -16.53 26.51
C LEU A 180 4.84 -15.45 25.43
N ILE A 181 5.29 -15.81 24.23
CA ILE A 181 5.45 -14.87 23.10
C ILE A 181 4.09 -14.27 22.69
N MET A 182 3.05 -15.10 22.59
CA MET A 182 1.69 -14.63 22.28
C MET A 182 1.18 -13.64 23.34
N ARG A 183 1.36 -13.96 24.62
CA ARG A 183 0.95 -13.07 25.73
C ARG A 183 1.76 -11.77 25.75
N TYR A 184 3.07 -11.84 25.49
CA TYR A 184 3.90 -10.64 25.33
C TYR A 184 3.40 -9.76 24.18
N ASN A 185 3.11 -10.33 23.00
CA ASN A 185 2.62 -9.60 21.85
C ASN A 185 1.27 -8.92 22.13
N THR A 186 0.34 -9.61 22.81
CA THR A 186 -0.93 -9.00 23.24
C THR A 186 -0.69 -7.86 24.22
N LEU A 187 0.12 -8.07 25.27
CA LEU A 187 0.38 -7.05 26.29
C LEU A 187 1.09 -5.83 25.69
N TYR A 188 2.13 -6.04 24.88
CA TYR A 188 2.84 -4.99 24.17
C TYR A 188 1.93 -4.22 23.21
N GLY A 189 1.06 -4.92 22.47
CA GLY A 189 0.03 -4.30 21.64
C GLY A 189 -0.91 -3.40 22.45
N THR A 190 -1.47 -3.91 23.56
CA THR A 190 -2.35 -3.12 24.44
C THR A 190 -1.63 -1.93 25.08
N TYR A 191 -0.35 -2.08 25.45
CA TYR A 191 0.48 -1.00 25.97
C TYR A 191 0.68 0.12 24.94
N GLN A 192 1.01 -0.23 23.68
CA GLN A 192 1.17 0.74 22.60
C GLN A 192 -0.15 1.47 22.30
N SER A 193 -1.28 0.77 22.26
CA SER A 193 -2.60 1.39 22.10
C SER A 193 -2.94 2.35 23.24
N LEU A 194 -2.71 1.95 24.50
CA LEU A 194 -2.98 2.78 25.67
C LEU A 194 -2.04 4.00 25.74
N LEU A 195 -0.78 3.84 25.36
CA LEU A 195 0.18 4.94 25.25
C LEU A 195 -0.23 5.96 24.17
N ALA A 196 -0.70 5.49 23.01
CA ALA A 196 -1.21 6.35 21.95
C ALA A 196 -2.48 7.10 22.39
N GLU A 197 -3.40 6.43 23.10
CA GLU A 197 -4.60 7.06 23.65
C GLU A 197 -4.26 8.10 24.72
N MET A 198 -3.33 7.78 25.63
CA MET A 198 -2.84 8.70 26.67
C MET A 198 -2.21 9.95 26.05
N ASN A 199 -1.34 9.79 25.04
CA ASN A 199 -0.74 10.89 24.30
C ASN A 199 -1.80 11.76 23.59
N THR A 200 -2.82 11.13 23.02
CA THR A 200 -3.95 11.82 22.37
C THR A 200 -4.76 12.63 23.39
N LYS A 201 -5.14 12.04 24.52
CA LYS A 201 -5.83 12.74 25.61
C LYS A 201 -4.98 13.88 26.19
N SER A 202 -3.68 13.68 26.36
CA SER A 202 -2.72 14.70 26.79
C SER A 202 -2.64 15.88 25.80
N LYS A 203 -2.72 15.61 24.49
CA LYS A 203 -2.79 16.66 23.46
C LYS A 203 -4.11 17.43 23.56
N ASN A 204 -5.24 16.72 23.63
CA ASN A 204 -6.57 17.35 23.73
C ASN A 204 -6.71 18.23 24.99
N ILE A 205 -6.13 17.82 26.13
CA ILE A 205 -6.09 18.63 27.37
C ILE A 205 -5.30 19.92 27.15
N ARG A 206 -4.14 19.84 26.47
CA ARG A 206 -3.34 21.04 26.15
C ARG A 206 -4.09 22.00 25.22
N GLU A 207 -4.76 21.49 24.20
CA GLU A 207 -5.57 22.29 23.27
C GLU A 207 -6.79 22.93 23.95
N ALA A 208 -7.47 22.19 24.84
CA ALA A 208 -8.56 22.75 25.65
C ALA A 208 -8.06 23.83 26.62
N HIS A 209 -6.85 23.67 27.18
CA HIS A 209 -6.25 24.64 28.09
C HIS A 209 -5.84 25.94 27.36
N THR A 210 -5.21 25.85 26.18
CA THR A 210 -4.86 27.04 25.38
C THR A 210 -6.11 27.77 24.89
N HIS A 211 -7.16 27.04 24.49
CA HIS A 211 -8.44 27.66 24.11
C HIS A 211 -9.11 28.37 25.29
N LEU A 212 -9.13 27.76 26.48
CA LEU A 212 -9.65 28.38 27.70
C LEU A 212 -8.86 29.63 28.08
N GLN A 213 -7.53 29.61 27.95
CA GLN A 213 -6.69 30.77 28.18
C GLN A 213 -7.01 31.92 27.20
N ALA A 214 -7.11 31.63 25.89
CA ALA A 214 -7.48 32.62 24.89
C ALA A 214 -8.84 33.27 25.18
N LEU A 215 -9.85 32.47 25.57
CA LEU A 215 -11.16 32.99 25.98
C LEU A 215 -11.09 33.88 27.22
N ARG A 216 -10.21 33.58 28.18
CA ARG A 216 -9.99 34.45 29.36
C ARG A 216 -9.33 35.78 28.98
N GLU A 217 -8.35 35.76 28.08
CA GLU A 217 -7.67 36.95 27.57
C GLU A 217 -8.62 37.83 26.74
N GLU A 218 -9.48 37.23 25.92
CA GLU A 218 -10.56 37.93 25.20
C GLU A 218 -11.55 38.56 26.19
N HIS A 219 -12.03 37.82 27.19
CA HIS A 219 -12.95 38.34 28.21
C HIS A 219 -12.34 39.49 29.01
N ALA A 220 -11.07 39.40 29.40
CA ALA A 220 -10.36 40.48 30.10
C ALA A 220 -10.25 41.74 29.22
N SER A 221 -9.93 41.57 27.94
CA SER A 221 -9.88 42.65 26.95
C SER A 221 -11.26 43.30 26.73
N ARG A 222 -12.32 42.49 26.72
CA ARG A 222 -13.71 42.96 26.62
C ARG A 222 -14.16 43.72 27.87
N ILE A 223 -13.76 43.29 29.06
CA ILE A 223 -14.01 44.04 30.30
C ILE A 223 -13.28 45.39 30.27
N LEU A 224 -12.00 45.41 29.84
CA LEU A 224 -11.23 46.65 29.75
C LEU A 224 -11.87 47.66 28.79
N THR A 225 -12.26 47.22 27.58
CA THR A 225 -12.93 48.09 26.58
C THR A 225 -14.30 48.59 27.06
N LEU A 226 -15.09 47.77 27.75
CA LEU A 226 -16.34 48.20 28.38
C LEU A 226 -16.10 49.22 29.50
N ASN A 227 -15.09 49.02 30.34
CA ASN A 227 -14.71 49.95 31.40
C ASN A 227 -14.23 51.31 30.84
N SER A 228 -13.46 51.32 29.75
CA SER A 228 -13.08 52.56 29.06
C SER A 228 -14.32 53.30 28.54
N LYS A 229 -15.24 52.59 27.86
CA LYS A 229 -16.49 53.20 27.36
C LYS A 229 -17.38 53.72 28.50
N LEU A 230 -17.42 53.02 29.64
CA LEU A 230 -18.13 53.47 30.84
C LEU A 230 -17.50 54.72 31.44
N ALA A 231 -16.16 54.80 31.49
CA ALA A 231 -15.45 55.99 31.94
C ALA A 231 -15.71 57.20 31.04
N ASP A 232 -15.80 57.01 29.73
CA ASP A 232 -16.13 58.09 28.79
C ASP A 232 -17.59 58.57 28.96
N LEU A 233 -18.55 57.66 29.14
CA LEU A 233 -19.94 58.02 29.49
C LEU A 233 -20.03 58.77 30.84
N TYR A 234 -19.20 58.44 31.82
CA TYR A 234 -19.12 59.20 33.08
C TYR A 234 -18.56 60.61 32.88
N LYS A 235 -17.56 60.81 32.01
CA LYS A 235 -17.05 62.14 31.65
C LYS A 235 -18.13 62.98 30.96
N GLU A 236 -18.82 62.40 29.98
CA GLU A 236 -19.92 63.05 29.26
C GLU A 236 -21.05 63.46 30.23
N ARG A 237 -21.47 62.55 31.11
CA ARG A 237 -22.45 62.84 32.16
C ARG A 237 -21.99 63.95 33.11
N ALA A 238 -20.72 63.96 33.51
CA ALA A 238 -20.17 65.01 34.37
C ALA A 238 -20.21 66.38 33.70
N ALA A 239 -19.79 66.48 32.43
CA ALA A 239 -19.84 67.70 31.64
C ALA A 239 -21.27 68.21 31.44
N ASN A 240 -22.22 67.32 31.11
CA ASN A 240 -23.63 67.68 30.98
C ASN A 240 -24.25 68.16 32.31
N ASN A 241 -23.85 67.56 33.43
CA ASN A 241 -24.29 67.98 34.76
C ASN A 241 -23.70 69.33 35.19
N GLU A 242 -22.44 69.61 34.83
CA GLU A 242 -21.84 70.93 35.03
C GLU A 242 -22.56 72.01 34.21
N GLN A 243 -22.85 71.74 32.92
CA GLN A 243 -23.64 72.64 32.07
C GLN A 243 -25.04 72.92 32.65
N LEU A 244 -25.72 71.87 33.14
CA LEU A 244 -27.02 72.01 33.81
C LEU A 244 -26.90 72.88 35.07
N GLN A 245 -25.88 72.66 35.90
CA GLN A 245 -25.65 73.46 37.10
C GLN A 245 -25.35 74.93 36.78
N GLN A 246 -24.57 75.21 35.73
CA GLN A 246 -24.34 76.57 35.24
C GLN A 246 -25.63 77.24 34.72
N LEU A 247 -26.51 76.49 34.04
CA LEU A 247 -27.81 77.00 33.58
C LEU A 247 -28.75 77.31 34.75
N VAL A 248 -28.83 76.42 35.75
CA VAL A 248 -29.62 76.63 36.97
C VAL A 248 -29.12 77.85 37.74
N GLN A 249 -27.80 78.01 37.92
CA GLN A 249 -27.23 79.20 38.57
C GLN A 249 -27.56 80.50 37.82
N LYS A 250 -27.50 80.50 36.48
CA LYS A 250 -27.90 81.67 35.66
C LYS A 250 -29.39 81.99 35.83
N PHE A 251 -30.24 80.97 35.86
CA PHE A 251 -31.68 81.12 36.10
C PHE A 251 -31.97 81.70 37.49
N ASP A 252 -31.38 81.12 38.54
CA ASP A 252 -31.53 81.61 39.92
C ASP A 252 -31.02 83.04 40.09
N GLN A 253 -29.92 83.40 39.44
CA GLN A 253 -29.39 84.76 39.48
C GLN A 253 -30.35 85.74 38.78
N GLY A 254 -30.84 85.42 37.58
CA GLY A 254 -31.86 86.21 36.89
C GLY A 254 -33.14 86.34 37.70
N HIS A 255 -33.59 85.29 38.38
CA HIS A 255 -34.75 85.30 39.26
C HIS A 255 -34.53 86.17 40.50
N LYS A 256 -33.33 86.16 41.09
CA LYS A 256 -32.97 87.07 42.21
C LYS A 256 -32.96 88.53 41.76
N ASP A 257 -32.42 88.82 40.58
CA ASP A 257 -32.33 90.19 40.08
C ASP A 257 -33.71 90.73 39.65
N LEU A 258 -34.58 89.88 39.07
CA LEU A 258 -35.99 90.21 38.85
C LEU A 258 -36.73 90.49 40.17
N ARG A 259 -36.49 89.68 41.22
CA ARG A 259 -37.07 89.92 42.55
C ARG A 259 -36.65 91.28 43.13
N LYS A 260 -35.36 91.64 43.04
CA LYS A 260 -34.87 92.97 43.46
C LYS A 260 -35.56 94.10 42.70
N GLN A 261 -35.74 93.96 41.38
CA GLN A 261 -36.47 94.95 40.58
C GLN A 261 -37.94 95.07 41.01
N LEU A 262 -38.60 93.96 41.34
CA LEU A 262 -39.97 93.94 41.84
C LEU A 262 -40.08 94.56 43.25
N GLU A 263 -39.11 94.31 44.13
CA GLU A 263 -39.02 94.94 45.45
C GLU A 263 -38.80 96.46 45.35
N LEU A 264 -37.93 96.92 44.44
CA LEU A 264 -37.76 98.34 44.12
C LEU A 264 -39.05 98.97 43.60
N PHE A 265 -39.73 98.29 42.67
CA PHE A 265 -41.02 98.76 42.13
C PHE A 265 -42.10 98.84 43.22
N GLY A 266 -42.20 97.83 44.10
CA GLY A 266 -43.09 97.86 45.27
C GLY A 266 -42.73 98.95 46.29
N THR A 267 -41.45 99.31 46.40
CA THR A 267 -40.99 100.45 47.20
C THR A 267 -41.40 101.79 46.59
N VAL A 268 -41.28 101.93 45.26
CA VAL A 268 -41.78 103.10 44.52
C VAL A 268 -43.30 103.23 44.65
N ILE A 269 -44.07 102.16 44.48
CA ILE A 269 -45.53 102.17 44.68
C ILE A 269 -45.88 102.64 46.09
N ARG A 270 -45.29 102.04 47.14
CA ARG A 270 -45.53 102.44 48.52
C ARG A 270 -45.11 103.89 48.81
N SER A 271 -44.10 104.40 48.12
CA SER A 271 -43.69 105.80 48.23
C SER A 271 -44.70 106.74 47.56
N VAL A 272 -45.28 106.34 46.43
CA VAL A 272 -46.39 107.07 45.78
C VAL A 272 -47.64 107.03 46.67
N GLU A 273 -47.98 105.90 47.28
CA GLU A 273 -49.10 105.79 48.22
C GLU A 273 -48.93 106.70 49.44
N ASN A 274 -47.78 106.63 50.11
CA ASN A 274 -47.43 107.54 51.21
C ASN A 274 -47.45 109.03 50.81
N LEU A 275 -47.25 109.36 49.53
CA LEU A 275 -47.38 110.73 49.03
C LEU A 275 -48.84 111.09 48.75
N VAL A 276 -49.64 110.22 48.14
CA VAL A 276 -51.09 110.43 47.95
C VAL A 276 -51.78 110.67 49.30
N ASP A 277 -51.49 109.85 50.31
CA ASP A 277 -52.06 109.99 51.65
C ASP A 277 -51.75 111.36 52.27
N LYS A 278 -50.53 111.87 52.04
CA LYS A 278 -50.11 113.22 52.47
C LYS A 278 -50.65 114.36 51.60
N CYS A 279 -51.10 114.06 50.38
CA CYS A 279 -51.77 115.01 49.49
C CYS A 279 -53.29 115.09 49.76
N GLY A 280 -53.82 114.28 50.68
CA GLY A 280 -55.22 114.30 51.08
C GLY A 280 -55.60 115.61 51.78
N TRP A 281 -56.39 116.45 51.12
CA TRP A 281 -57.09 117.57 51.75
C TRP A 281 -58.56 117.19 52.01
N PRO A 282 -59.20 117.70 53.08
CA PRO A 282 -60.54 117.28 53.51
C PRO A 282 -61.70 117.69 52.56
N TYR A 283 -61.40 118.13 51.34
CA TYR A 283 -62.39 118.51 50.30
C TYR A 283 -62.08 117.95 48.91
N THR A 284 -61.03 117.15 48.72
CA THR A 284 -60.85 116.36 47.49
C THR A 284 -61.67 115.06 47.56
N THR A 285 -62.17 114.62 46.40
CA THR A 285 -63.21 113.58 46.28
C THR A 285 -62.82 112.23 46.89
N ALA A 286 -63.85 111.44 47.24
CA ALA A 286 -63.72 110.16 47.93
C ALA A 286 -62.64 109.24 47.34
N VAL A 287 -61.99 108.48 48.23
CA VAL A 287 -61.01 107.45 47.87
C VAL A 287 -61.77 106.23 47.32
N GLU A 288 -61.53 105.87 46.07
CA GLU A 288 -61.98 104.57 45.56
C GLU A 288 -60.92 103.51 45.89
N GLU A 289 -61.34 102.37 46.44
CA GLU A 289 -60.44 101.33 46.98
C GLU A 289 -59.50 100.67 45.93
N ASN A 290 -59.66 100.99 44.64
CA ASN A 290 -58.87 100.44 43.52
C ASN A 290 -58.30 101.52 42.57
N GLU A 291 -57.84 102.66 43.09
CA GLU A 291 -57.16 103.68 42.27
C GLU A 291 -55.86 103.21 41.61
N THR A 292 -55.75 103.43 40.30
CA THR A 292 -54.55 103.11 39.50
C THR A 292 -53.33 103.96 39.88
N LEU A 293 -52.11 103.48 39.58
CA LEU A 293 -50.89 104.25 39.84
C LEU A 293 -50.87 105.59 39.09
N CYS A 294 -51.43 105.65 37.88
CA CYS A 294 -51.51 106.88 37.09
C CYS A 294 -52.44 107.92 37.75
N THR A 295 -53.61 107.52 38.25
CA THR A 295 -54.54 108.43 38.94
C THR A 295 -53.95 108.91 40.29
N LYS A 296 -53.26 108.03 41.01
CA LYS A 296 -52.47 108.38 42.22
C LYS A 296 -51.42 109.47 41.93
N LEU A 297 -50.66 109.33 40.84
CA LEU A 297 -49.65 110.33 40.45
C LEU A 297 -50.27 111.66 40.00
N VAL A 298 -51.39 111.64 39.25
CA VAL A 298 -52.11 112.87 38.86
C VAL A 298 -52.55 113.66 40.09
N ARG A 299 -53.14 113.03 41.10
CA ARG A 299 -53.50 113.68 42.38
C ARG A 299 -52.32 114.35 43.07
N ILE A 300 -51.15 113.72 43.12
CA ILE A 300 -49.93 114.35 43.67
C ILE A 300 -49.56 115.60 42.86
N THR A 301 -49.66 115.56 41.53
CA THR A 301 -49.36 116.74 40.70
C THR A 301 -50.38 117.88 40.87
N GLU A 302 -51.66 117.57 40.94
CA GLU A 302 -52.73 118.55 41.23
C GLU A 302 -52.54 119.18 42.62
N TYR A 303 -52.17 118.38 43.62
CA TYR A 303 -51.84 118.87 44.95
C TYR A 303 -50.64 119.84 44.94
N ILE A 304 -49.55 119.49 44.25
CA ILE A 304 -48.37 120.36 44.15
C ILE A 304 -48.72 121.67 43.41
N VAL A 305 -49.54 121.62 42.36
CA VAL A 305 -49.98 122.81 41.62
C VAL A 305 -50.87 123.70 42.50
N THR A 306 -51.86 123.13 43.19
CA THR A 306 -52.77 123.87 44.08
C THR A 306 -52.05 124.47 45.29
N VAL A 307 -51.15 123.74 45.95
CA VAL A 307 -50.31 124.29 47.03
C VAL A 307 -49.42 125.44 46.52
N ARG A 308 -48.85 125.33 45.31
CA ARG A 308 -48.11 126.44 44.69
C ARG A 308 -48.99 127.67 44.43
N MET A 309 -50.22 127.48 43.97
CA MET A 309 -51.18 128.59 43.80
C MET A 309 -51.56 129.23 45.14
N ILE A 310 -51.78 128.42 46.20
CA ILE A 310 -52.07 128.92 47.55
C ILE A 310 -50.87 129.70 48.13
N LEU A 311 -49.65 129.19 47.99
CA LEU A 311 -48.44 129.90 48.43
C LEU A 311 -48.23 131.23 47.68
N ALA A 312 -48.54 131.27 46.37
CA ALA A 312 -48.53 132.52 45.61
C ALA A 312 -49.59 133.53 46.13
N ALA A 313 -50.78 133.06 46.51
CA ALA A 313 -51.83 133.89 47.09
C ALA A 313 -51.53 134.35 48.53
N ILE A 314 -50.87 133.53 49.36
CA ILE A 314 -50.47 133.90 50.73
C ILE A 314 -49.37 134.98 50.68
N ASN A 315 -48.38 134.82 49.80
CA ASN A 315 -47.33 135.83 49.60
C ASN A 315 -47.86 137.16 49.04
N ALA A 316 -49.04 137.16 48.40
CA ALA A 316 -49.73 138.39 48.00
C ALA A 316 -50.48 139.09 49.17
N ASN A 317 -50.80 138.36 50.25
CA ASN A 317 -51.57 138.87 51.40
C ASN A 317 -50.72 139.21 52.64
N SER A 318 -49.50 138.70 52.77
CA SER A 318 -48.63 138.91 53.95
C SER A 318 -47.94 140.29 54.01
N GLY A 319 -48.64 141.36 53.60
CA GLY A 319 -48.09 142.72 53.47
C GLY A 319 -48.39 143.71 54.61
N LYS A 320 -49.23 143.34 55.61
CA LYS A 320 -49.70 144.28 56.66
C LYS A 320 -49.95 143.63 58.04
N ALA A 321 -48.93 143.52 58.89
CA ALA A 321 -49.04 143.63 60.38
C ALA A 321 -47.67 143.57 61.08
N GLU A 322 -47.55 144.28 62.20
CA GLU A 322 -46.34 144.79 62.88
C GLU A 322 -45.37 143.84 63.62
N ARG A 323 -44.08 144.21 63.54
CA ARG A 323 -43.05 144.35 64.60
C ARG A 323 -43.36 143.87 66.05
N LYS A 324 -42.42 143.08 66.63
CA LYS A 324 -41.64 143.41 67.87
C LYS A 324 -40.52 142.39 68.17
N GLN A 325 -39.33 142.89 68.55
CA GLN A 325 -38.25 142.17 69.29
C GLN A 325 -38.45 142.39 70.82
N PRO A 326 -37.63 141.88 71.79
CA PRO A 326 -36.35 141.11 71.74
C PRO A 326 -36.36 139.91 72.75
N PRO A 327 -35.27 139.44 73.43
CA PRO A 327 -33.81 139.50 73.19
C PRO A 327 -33.08 138.12 73.21
N LYS A 328 -31.77 138.21 72.96
CA LYS A 328 -30.69 137.20 73.09
C LYS A 328 -30.77 136.25 74.31
N ASN A 329 -30.32 135.00 74.12
CA ASN A 329 -29.45 134.33 75.09
C ASN A 329 -28.46 133.36 74.41
N SER A 330 -27.33 133.06 75.06
CA SER A 330 -26.14 132.42 74.47
C SER A 330 -25.71 131.11 75.15
N GLY A 331 -25.30 130.11 74.37
CA GLY A 331 -24.60 128.88 74.80
C GLY A 331 -24.40 127.92 73.62
N THR A 332 -23.19 127.75 73.06
CA THR A 332 -22.19 126.71 73.45
C THR A 332 -22.73 125.29 73.20
N THR A 333 -22.61 124.66 72.01
CA THR A 333 -21.45 123.94 71.40
C THR A 333 -20.91 122.75 72.24
N PRO A 334 -20.24 121.74 71.63
CA PRO A 334 -20.71 120.87 70.54
C PRO A 334 -20.35 119.37 70.79
N GLU A 335 -20.89 118.43 70.00
CA GLU A 335 -20.20 117.23 69.49
C GLU A 335 -21.00 116.60 68.34
#